data_AF-A0A2E8A905-F1
#
_entry.id   AF-A0A2E8A905-F1
#
_cell.length_a   1.000
_cell.length_b   1.000
_cell.length_c   1.000
_cell.angle_alpha   90.00
_cell.angle_beta   90.00
_cell.angle_gamma   90.00
#
_symmetry.space_group_name_H-M   'P 1'
#
loop_
_entity.id
_entity.type
_entity.pdbx_description
1 polymer ?
#
loop_
_entity_poly.entity_id
_entity_poly.type
_entity_poly.pdbx_seq_one_letter_code
_entity_poly.pdbx_strand_id
1 'polypeptide(L)'
;MADADLPVFSFRANWREPMAERLGFLTDVLAATEGAEQRRSVRQTPRRSFEADFLLTGSERTFWDLFINALGGGEVVAPLYWETVTLPATLTATVSNRVNFDTTRREWAYHEGYLALLIRDSALDYEVVEIASVDDGGVTFAAPPARSWTKGSKLLPLRRAVLDQVGDVQQPSAGVGLVTAELRVVGPNPWTPAADASPVYGGLPVFLSEPNWVEALTAQQSREVALLDTDVGLTYQVDATGRVLLGQAHRWFLPGKEKLAAFRDLIYRHRGRAGAFWLPTFKADFRLAEAVSSGATQIVVANVGYGYTGGPTSGREYIAIKHSGGTILRKVLSVVPGSTTATERLNLDGSLGLALAPGQDLRISFADTARFDTDEFEIMHYGGIEAHHDASALFRTFKNTRTSPTPIDFPTPRTA
;
A
#
# COMPACT_ATOMS: atom_id res chain seq x y z
N MET A 1 -13.14 -29.73 -6.94
CA MET A 1 -13.37 -30.16 -5.55
C MET A 1 -14.11 -29.01 -4.90
N ALA A 2 -15.28 -29.25 -4.31
CA ALA A 2 -16.02 -28.17 -3.67
C ALA A 2 -15.23 -27.75 -2.42
N ASP A 3 -15.09 -26.44 -2.18
CA ASP A 3 -14.33 -25.93 -1.03
C ASP A 3 -14.90 -26.43 0.31
N ALA A 4 -16.16 -26.92 0.33
CA ALA A 4 -16.84 -27.51 1.48
C ALA A 4 -16.26 -28.85 1.97
N ASP A 5 -15.52 -29.57 1.11
CA ASP A 5 -14.90 -30.86 1.47
C ASP A 5 -13.51 -30.67 2.12
N LEU A 6 -12.98 -29.44 2.15
CA LEU A 6 -11.66 -29.18 2.68
C LEU A 6 -11.66 -29.06 4.21
N PRO A 7 -10.58 -29.48 4.88
CA PRO A 7 -10.41 -29.24 6.30
C PRO A 7 -10.51 -27.76 6.68
N VAL A 8 -11.17 -27.49 7.79
CA VAL A 8 -11.38 -26.13 8.29
C VAL A 8 -10.31 -25.78 9.31
N PHE A 9 -9.58 -24.69 9.07
CA PHE A 9 -8.64 -24.13 10.03
C PHE A 9 -9.39 -23.26 11.04
N SER A 10 -10.00 -23.91 12.04
CA SER A 10 -10.91 -23.28 13.01
C SER A 10 -10.22 -22.67 14.24
N PHE A 11 -8.88 -22.64 14.28
CA PHE A 11 -8.13 -22.07 15.40
C PHE A 11 -8.38 -20.57 15.53
N ARG A 12 -8.42 -20.07 16.78
CA ARG A 12 -8.67 -18.66 17.08
C ARG A 12 -7.36 -17.89 17.14
N ALA A 13 -7.27 -16.81 16.38
CA ALA A 13 -6.14 -15.91 16.45
C ALA A 13 -6.05 -15.23 17.84
N ASN A 14 -4.84 -15.16 18.35
CA ASN A 14 -4.45 -14.46 19.56
C ASN A 14 -3.95 -13.06 19.19
N TRP A 15 -4.77 -12.05 19.45
CA TRP A 15 -4.49 -10.64 19.12
C TRP A 15 -3.59 -9.92 20.13
N ARG A 16 -2.79 -10.67 20.90
CA ARG A 16 -1.80 -10.06 21.79
C ARG A 16 -0.75 -9.30 20.98
N GLU A 17 -0.31 -9.89 19.89
CA GLU A 17 0.55 -9.27 18.87
C GLU A 17 -0.28 -9.01 17.60
N PRO A 18 0.07 -7.99 16.80
CA PRO A 18 -0.61 -7.72 15.55
C PRO A 18 -0.33 -8.83 14.53
N MET A 19 -1.33 -9.14 13.71
CA MET A 19 -1.22 -10.10 12.62
C MET A 19 -0.77 -9.38 11.35
N ALA A 20 0.19 -9.96 10.64
CA ALA A 20 0.73 -9.41 9.40
C ALA A 20 -0.03 -9.98 8.19
N GLU A 21 -0.67 -9.14 7.38
CA GLU A 21 -1.16 -9.48 6.04
C GLU A 21 -0.12 -9.05 5.01
N ARG A 22 0.29 -9.94 4.11
CA ARG A 22 1.22 -9.66 3.01
C ARG A 22 0.53 -9.80 1.66
N LEU A 23 0.60 -8.75 0.84
CA LEU A 23 0.08 -8.70 -0.51
C LEU A 23 1.23 -8.54 -1.51
N GLY A 24 1.62 -9.64 -2.14
CA GLY A 24 2.71 -9.73 -3.11
C GLY A 24 2.23 -9.61 -4.55
N PHE A 25 2.42 -8.44 -5.14
CA PHE A 25 2.36 -8.23 -6.59
C PHE A 25 3.58 -8.87 -7.26
N LEU A 26 3.64 -8.80 -8.60
CA LEU A 26 4.83 -9.18 -9.34
C LEU A 26 4.94 -8.29 -10.55
N THR A 27 6.02 -7.52 -10.60
CA THR A 27 6.29 -6.61 -11.69
C THR A 27 7.67 -6.84 -12.27
N ASP A 28 7.75 -6.60 -13.57
CA ASP A 28 9.00 -6.57 -14.33
C ASP A 28 9.34 -5.11 -14.64
N VAL A 29 10.55 -4.69 -14.28
CA VAL A 29 11.04 -3.31 -14.40
C VAL A 29 12.31 -3.33 -15.24
N LEU A 30 12.19 -2.87 -16.48
CA LEU A 30 13.30 -2.70 -17.41
C LEU A 30 13.77 -1.25 -17.31
N ALA A 31 14.94 -1.03 -16.72
CA ALA A 31 15.56 0.28 -16.59
C ALA A 31 16.61 0.50 -17.68
N ALA A 32 16.57 1.66 -18.32
CA ALA A 32 17.63 2.14 -19.20
C ALA A 32 18.73 2.82 -18.37
N THR A 33 19.95 2.86 -18.92
CA THR A 33 21.11 3.52 -18.29
C THR A 33 20.87 5.00 -17.99
N GLU A 34 20.01 5.69 -18.76
CA GLU A 34 19.65 7.09 -18.53
C GLU A 34 18.51 7.28 -17.49
N GLY A 35 18.04 6.21 -16.85
CA GLY A 35 17.03 6.23 -15.78
C GLY A 35 15.57 6.16 -16.26
N ALA A 36 15.32 5.96 -17.55
CA ALA A 36 13.98 5.72 -18.09
C ALA A 36 13.54 4.27 -17.81
N GLU A 37 12.26 4.07 -17.47
CA GLU A 37 11.75 2.74 -17.12
C GLU A 37 10.61 2.28 -18.04
N GLN A 38 10.63 1.00 -18.41
CA GLN A 38 9.49 0.26 -18.93
C GLN A 38 9.06 -0.76 -17.88
N ARG A 39 7.77 -0.78 -17.55
CA ARG A 39 7.23 -1.57 -16.44
C ARG A 39 6.03 -2.37 -16.86
N ARG A 40 5.90 -3.59 -16.34
CA ARG A 40 4.77 -4.49 -16.61
C ARG A 40 4.34 -5.20 -15.34
N SER A 41 3.03 -5.22 -15.08
CA SER A 41 2.43 -6.12 -14.09
C SER A 41 2.34 -7.53 -14.67
N VAL A 42 2.95 -8.50 -14.00
CA VAL A 42 2.95 -9.91 -14.39
C VAL A 42 1.75 -10.63 -13.77
N ARG A 43 1.38 -10.25 -12.53
CA ARG A 43 0.19 -10.77 -11.85
C ARG A 43 -1.03 -9.88 -12.10
N GLN A 44 -2.21 -10.50 -12.21
CA GLN A 44 -3.50 -9.80 -12.25
C GLN A 44 -4.00 -9.46 -10.84
N THR A 45 -3.84 -10.40 -9.91
CA THR A 45 -4.15 -10.25 -8.48
C THR A 45 -2.92 -10.63 -7.66
N PRO A 46 -2.68 -9.97 -6.51
CA PRO A 46 -1.55 -10.28 -5.66
C PRO A 46 -1.70 -11.67 -5.03
N ARG A 47 -0.56 -12.31 -4.75
CA ARG A 47 -0.54 -13.42 -3.79
C ARG A 47 -0.74 -12.84 -2.40
N ARG A 48 -1.46 -13.57 -1.56
CA ARG A 48 -1.76 -13.15 -0.20
C ARG A 48 -1.29 -14.21 0.76
N SER A 49 -0.55 -13.81 1.78
CA SER A 49 -0.33 -14.61 2.97
C SER A 49 -0.65 -13.77 4.19
N PHE A 50 -0.89 -14.43 5.31
CA PHE A 50 -0.98 -13.75 6.59
C PHE A 50 -0.41 -14.63 7.69
N GLU A 51 0.19 -13.97 8.68
CA GLU A 51 0.87 -14.58 9.80
C GLU A 51 0.17 -14.17 11.09
N ALA A 52 -0.26 -15.16 11.85
CA ALA A 52 -1.00 -14.94 13.09
C ALA A 52 -0.50 -15.86 14.21
N ASP A 53 -0.65 -15.36 15.43
CA ASP A 53 -0.41 -16.13 16.64
C ASP A 53 -1.68 -16.86 17.06
N PHE A 54 -1.51 -18.06 17.63
CA PHE A 54 -2.59 -18.90 18.12
C PHE A 54 -2.31 -19.30 19.57
N LEU A 55 -3.31 -19.10 20.43
CA LEU A 55 -3.32 -19.60 21.80
C LEU A 55 -4.16 -20.87 21.85
N LEU A 56 -3.50 -21.99 22.12
CA LEU A 56 -4.10 -23.32 22.14
C LEU A 56 -4.30 -23.75 23.59
N THR A 57 -5.53 -24.09 23.97
CA THR A 57 -5.85 -24.50 25.35
C THR A 57 -6.50 -25.88 25.41
N GLY A 58 -6.08 -26.69 26.39
CA GLY A 58 -6.66 -28.01 26.65
C GLY A 58 -6.69 -28.92 25.42
N SER A 59 -7.90 -29.28 24.96
CA SER A 59 -8.11 -30.11 23.77
C SER A 59 -7.68 -29.45 22.47
N GLU A 60 -7.70 -28.11 22.38
CA GLU A 60 -7.27 -27.38 21.17
C GLU A 60 -5.78 -27.61 20.87
N ARG A 61 -4.95 -27.80 21.91
CA ARG A 61 -3.52 -28.13 21.76
C ARG A 61 -3.31 -29.49 21.08
N THR A 62 -4.07 -30.50 21.50
CA THR A 62 -4.04 -31.82 20.87
C THR A 62 -4.66 -31.77 19.47
N PHE A 63 -5.73 -30.99 19.28
CA PHE A 63 -6.33 -30.80 17.97
C PHE A 63 -5.36 -30.15 16.97
N TRP A 64 -4.59 -29.15 17.40
CA TRP A 64 -3.51 -28.56 16.60
C TRP A 64 -2.49 -29.61 16.16
N ASP A 65 -1.96 -30.40 17.09
CA ASP A 65 -0.97 -31.46 16.80
C ASP A 65 -1.51 -32.46 15.76
N LEU A 66 -2.75 -32.93 15.94
CA LEU A 66 -3.43 -33.81 14.98
C LEU A 66 -3.66 -33.13 13.63
N PHE A 67 -4.05 -31.86 13.62
CA PHE A 67 -4.31 -31.09 12.40
C PHE A 67 -3.03 -30.91 11.59
N ILE A 68 -1.94 -30.49 12.22
CA ILE A 68 -0.64 -30.33 11.55
C ILE A 68 -0.14 -31.66 11.02
N ASN A 69 -0.22 -32.72 11.83
CA ASN A 69 0.29 -34.03 11.45
C ASN A 69 -0.48 -34.65 10.27
N ALA A 70 -1.81 -34.59 10.30
CA ALA A 70 -2.64 -35.28 9.30
C ALA A 70 -3.01 -34.39 8.10
N LEU A 71 -3.17 -33.08 8.31
CA LEU A 71 -3.79 -32.15 7.34
C LEU A 71 -2.86 -30.99 6.94
N GLY A 72 -1.76 -30.77 7.67
CA GLY A 72 -0.88 -29.61 7.48
C GLY A 72 -0.23 -29.50 6.09
N GLY A 73 -0.09 -30.61 5.36
CA GLY A 73 0.43 -30.60 3.99
C GLY A 73 -0.62 -30.35 2.89
N GLY A 74 -1.90 -30.26 3.24
CA GLY A 74 -3.01 -30.11 2.29
C GLY A 74 -3.53 -28.68 2.16
N GLU A 75 -4.48 -28.50 1.24
CA GLU A 75 -5.29 -27.28 1.21
C GLU A 75 -6.32 -27.31 2.34
N VAL A 76 -6.53 -26.16 2.97
CA VAL A 76 -7.49 -25.94 4.06
C VAL A 76 -8.33 -24.73 3.74
N VAL A 77 -9.49 -24.60 4.38
CA VAL A 77 -10.24 -23.33 4.40
C VAL A 77 -9.91 -22.58 5.69
N ALA A 78 -9.30 -21.42 5.55
CA ALA A 78 -8.82 -20.59 6.64
C ALA A 78 -9.59 -19.27 6.74
N PRO A 79 -9.91 -18.79 7.95
CA PRO A 79 -10.62 -17.55 8.14
C PRO A 79 -9.72 -16.33 7.91
N LEU A 80 -10.29 -15.26 7.38
CA LEU A 80 -9.67 -13.93 7.44
C LEU A 80 -9.99 -13.30 8.80
N TYR A 81 -9.07 -13.41 9.76
CA TYR A 81 -9.32 -13.03 11.16
C TYR A 81 -9.73 -11.57 11.36
N TRP A 82 -9.21 -10.63 10.58
CA TRP A 82 -9.54 -9.22 10.70
C TRP A 82 -10.95 -8.89 10.20
N GLU A 83 -11.54 -9.74 9.36
CA GLU A 83 -12.92 -9.59 8.87
C GLU A 83 -13.98 -10.17 9.82
N THR A 84 -13.58 -10.48 11.06
CA THR A 84 -14.47 -11.04 12.07
C THR A 84 -15.67 -10.13 12.35
N VAL A 85 -16.86 -10.70 12.24
CA VAL A 85 -18.13 -10.09 12.64
C VAL A 85 -18.63 -10.75 13.92
N THR A 86 -19.03 -9.95 14.90
CA THR A 86 -19.72 -10.47 16.08
C THR A 86 -21.21 -10.49 15.79
N LEU A 87 -21.86 -11.65 15.92
CA LEU A 87 -23.28 -11.79 15.63
C LEU A 87 -24.12 -10.82 16.48
N PRO A 88 -24.90 -9.93 15.85
CA PRO A 88 -25.69 -8.93 16.57
C PRO A 88 -26.95 -9.53 17.22
N ALA A 89 -27.42 -10.65 16.70
CA ALA A 89 -28.58 -11.40 17.16
C ALA A 89 -28.30 -12.91 17.09
N THR A 90 -29.13 -13.70 17.79
CA THR A 90 -29.06 -15.16 17.71
C THR A 90 -29.53 -15.64 16.34
N LEU A 91 -28.73 -16.48 15.69
CA LEU A 91 -29.16 -17.26 14.54
C LEU A 91 -29.81 -18.54 15.03
N THR A 92 -31.10 -18.70 14.74
CA THR A 92 -31.85 -19.91 15.11
C THR A 92 -31.65 -20.96 14.03
N ALA A 93 -31.26 -22.18 14.44
CA ALA A 93 -31.10 -23.32 13.56
C ALA A 93 -32.30 -23.49 12.62
N THR A 94 -32.06 -23.80 11.35
CA THR A 94 -33.09 -24.06 10.32
C THR A 94 -34.06 -22.90 10.00
N VAL A 95 -33.91 -21.74 10.64
CA VAL A 95 -34.84 -20.60 10.51
C VAL A 95 -34.14 -19.36 9.99
N SER A 96 -33.06 -18.91 10.65
CA SER A 96 -32.40 -17.66 10.33
C SER A 96 -31.21 -17.91 9.41
N ASN A 97 -31.28 -17.44 8.16
CA ASN A 97 -30.20 -17.57 7.18
C ASN A 97 -29.54 -16.23 6.84
N ARG A 98 -29.73 -15.17 7.65
CA ARG A 98 -29.16 -13.85 7.35
C ARG A 98 -28.53 -13.22 8.57
N VAL A 99 -27.35 -12.62 8.37
CA VAL A 99 -26.65 -11.81 9.37
C VAL A 99 -26.58 -10.38 8.86
N ASN A 100 -27.20 -9.46 9.59
CA ASN A 100 -27.22 -8.03 9.23
C ASN A 100 -26.02 -7.32 9.84
N PHE A 101 -25.17 -6.75 9.01
CA PHE A 101 -24.05 -5.89 9.39
C PHE A 101 -23.60 -5.09 8.17
N ASP A 102 -22.87 -4.01 8.40
CA ASP A 102 -22.36 -3.19 7.31
C ASP A 102 -21.19 -3.89 6.61
N THR A 103 -21.42 -4.37 5.38
CA THR A 103 -20.44 -5.08 4.54
C THR A 103 -19.63 -4.13 3.66
N THR A 104 -19.95 -2.84 3.65
CA THR A 104 -19.27 -1.87 2.79
C THR A 104 -17.79 -1.78 3.12
N ARG A 105 -16.94 -1.75 2.09
CA ARG A 105 -15.47 -1.70 2.21
C ARG A 105 -14.85 -2.85 3.01
N ARG A 106 -15.57 -3.97 3.09
CA ARG A 106 -15.08 -5.22 3.67
C ARG A 106 -14.85 -6.26 2.61
N GLU A 107 -14.06 -7.25 2.94
CA GLU A 107 -13.75 -8.39 2.06
C GLU A 107 -14.82 -9.48 2.04
N TRP A 108 -16.07 -9.09 2.28
CA TRP A 108 -17.24 -9.96 2.15
C TRP A 108 -17.82 -9.95 0.73
N ALA A 109 -17.38 -9.04 -0.14
CA ALA A 109 -17.91 -8.83 -1.49
C ALA A 109 -17.61 -9.97 -2.50
N TYR A 110 -17.01 -11.08 -2.06
CA TYR A 110 -16.72 -12.22 -2.90
C TYR A 110 -17.94 -13.15 -2.95
N HIS A 111 -18.75 -12.97 -4.01
CA HIS A 111 -19.80 -13.79 -4.66
C HIS A 111 -20.50 -14.98 -3.95
N GLU A 112 -21.59 -15.44 -4.58
CA GLU A 112 -22.24 -16.74 -4.36
C GLU A 112 -21.24 -17.91 -4.31
N GLY A 113 -21.42 -18.82 -3.34
CA GLY A 113 -20.65 -20.07 -3.23
C GLY A 113 -19.40 -20.00 -2.32
N TYR A 114 -19.08 -18.83 -1.76
CA TYR A 114 -18.04 -18.70 -0.75
C TYR A 114 -18.50 -19.22 0.62
N LEU A 115 -17.55 -19.65 1.44
CA LEU A 115 -17.83 -20.21 2.76
C LEU A 115 -17.58 -19.17 3.86
N ALA A 116 -18.34 -19.27 4.95
CA ALA A 116 -18.10 -18.55 6.18
C ALA A 116 -18.08 -19.52 7.37
N LEU A 117 -17.30 -19.17 8.39
CA LEU A 117 -17.15 -19.90 9.62
C LEU A 117 -17.96 -19.23 10.72
N LEU A 118 -18.90 -19.98 11.30
CA LEU A 118 -19.51 -19.66 12.58
C LEU A 118 -18.70 -20.37 13.67
N ILE A 119 -18.23 -19.62 14.66
CA ILE A 119 -17.42 -20.15 15.76
C ILE A 119 -17.71 -19.42 17.07
N ARG A 120 -17.53 -20.13 18.19
CA ARG A 120 -17.71 -19.60 19.54
C ARG A 120 -16.42 -19.70 20.35
N ASP A 121 -16.42 -20.52 21.41
CA ASP A 121 -15.42 -20.49 22.47
C ASP A 121 -14.33 -21.55 22.29
N SER A 122 -14.47 -22.45 21.31
CA SER A 122 -13.50 -23.51 21.03
C SER A 122 -13.31 -23.69 19.53
N ALA A 123 -12.08 -24.01 19.12
CA ALA A 123 -11.75 -24.43 17.76
C ALA A 123 -12.51 -25.70 17.32
N LEU A 124 -13.07 -26.47 18.25
CA LEU A 124 -13.89 -27.65 17.94
C LEU A 124 -15.40 -27.33 17.86
N ASP A 125 -15.82 -26.15 18.31
CA ASP A 125 -17.21 -25.70 18.25
C ASP A 125 -17.38 -24.70 17.10
N TYR A 126 -17.44 -25.24 15.88
CA TYR A 126 -17.58 -24.46 14.65
C TYR A 126 -18.59 -25.07 13.67
N GLU A 127 -19.13 -24.24 12.78
CA GLU A 127 -19.98 -24.66 11.67
C GLU A 127 -19.63 -23.84 10.43
N VAL A 128 -19.55 -24.51 9.29
CA VAL A 128 -19.31 -23.85 8.00
C VAL A 128 -20.66 -23.63 7.32
N VAL A 129 -20.89 -22.41 6.86
CA VAL A 129 -22.09 -22.02 6.11
C VAL A 129 -21.69 -21.47 4.74
N GLU A 130 -22.48 -21.79 3.72
CA GLU A 130 -22.29 -21.27 2.38
C GLU A 130 -23.04 -19.94 2.21
N ILE A 131 -22.39 -18.96 1.58
CA ILE A 131 -22.92 -17.64 1.29
C ILE A 131 -23.70 -17.68 -0.02
N ALA A 132 -24.98 -17.31 0.04
CA ALA A 132 -25.83 -17.13 -1.13
C ALA A 132 -25.82 -15.70 -1.66
N SER A 133 -25.69 -14.68 -0.82
CA SER A 133 -25.58 -13.30 -1.32
C SER A 133 -25.04 -12.36 -0.26
N VAL A 134 -24.46 -11.26 -0.73
CA VAL A 134 -23.92 -10.18 0.09
C VAL A 134 -24.46 -8.87 -0.47
N ASP A 135 -25.05 -8.05 0.39
CA ASP A 135 -25.45 -6.68 0.11
C ASP A 135 -24.85 -5.75 1.18
N ASP A 136 -24.96 -4.43 0.98
CA ASP A 136 -24.37 -3.42 1.89
C ASP A 136 -24.83 -3.56 3.36
N GLY A 137 -25.98 -4.20 3.60
CA GLY A 137 -26.59 -4.38 4.92
C GLY A 137 -26.43 -5.77 5.53
N GLY A 138 -25.78 -6.72 4.85
CA GLY A 138 -25.49 -8.03 5.44
C GLY A 138 -25.24 -9.15 4.45
N VAL A 139 -25.20 -10.36 5.01
CA VAL A 139 -24.89 -11.61 4.32
C VAL A 139 -26.02 -12.61 4.49
N THR A 140 -26.46 -13.21 3.40
CA THR A 140 -27.47 -14.26 3.36
C THR A 140 -26.81 -15.60 3.02
N PHE A 141 -27.12 -16.63 3.79
CA PHE A 141 -26.63 -18.00 3.61
C PHE A 141 -27.55 -18.80 2.67
N ALA A 142 -26.95 -19.74 1.93
CA ALA A 142 -27.65 -20.65 1.02
C ALA A 142 -28.61 -21.58 1.76
N ALA A 143 -28.23 -22.02 2.95
CA ALA A 143 -29.09 -22.72 3.89
C ALA A 143 -28.95 -22.09 5.29
N PRO A 144 -30.01 -22.10 6.12
CA PRO A 144 -29.86 -21.76 7.52
C PRO A 144 -28.87 -22.71 8.21
N PRO A 145 -28.17 -22.27 9.27
CA PRO A 145 -27.26 -23.13 10.00
C PRO A 145 -28.03 -24.31 10.63
N ALA A 146 -27.37 -25.46 10.71
CA ALA A 146 -27.84 -26.66 11.39
C ALA A 146 -27.91 -26.48 12.91
N ARG A 147 -27.08 -25.59 13.48
CA ARG A 147 -27.06 -25.29 14.92
C ARG A 147 -27.46 -23.85 15.20
N SER A 148 -27.97 -23.60 16.41
CA SER A 148 -28.29 -22.26 16.86
C SER A 148 -27.05 -21.57 17.41
N TRP A 149 -26.77 -20.38 16.89
CA TRP A 149 -25.62 -19.56 17.29
C TRP A 149 -26.11 -18.33 18.04
N THR A 150 -25.78 -18.23 19.33
CA THR A 150 -26.24 -17.12 20.15
C THR A 150 -25.59 -15.81 19.73
N LYS A 151 -26.24 -14.69 20.03
CA LYS A 151 -25.62 -13.36 19.99
C LYS A 151 -24.23 -13.39 20.64
N GLY A 152 -23.25 -12.74 20.01
CA GLY A 152 -21.86 -12.73 20.47
C GLY A 152 -20.95 -13.78 19.83
N SER A 153 -21.50 -14.81 19.17
CA SER A 153 -20.70 -15.74 18.36
C SER A 153 -20.01 -15.00 17.21
N LYS A 154 -18.94 -15.58 16.67
CA LYS A 154 -18.13 -14.96 15.62
C LYS A 154 -18.47 -15.56 14.27
N LEU A 155 -18.53 -14.69 13.27
CA LEU A 155 -18.71 -15.03 11.87
C LEU A 155 -17.48 -14.51 11.11
N LEU A 156 -16.77 -15.39 10.41
CA LEU A 156 -15.55 -15.05 9.65
C LEU A 156 -15.68 -15.54 8.20
N PRO A 157 -15.23 -14.79 7.19
CA PRO A 157 -15.19 -15.30 5.83
C PRO A 157 -14.02 -16.29 5.69
N LEU A 158 -14.26 -17.40 5.01
CA LEU A 158 -13.25 -18.43 4.76
C LEU A 158 -12.62 -18.26 3.38
N ARG A 159 -11.32 -18.58 3.30
CA ARG A 159 -10.53 -18.58 2.08
C ARG A 159 -9.75 -19.88 2.00
N ARG A 160 -9.67 -20.45 0.81
CA ARG A 160 -8.74 -21.56 0.57
C ARG A 160 -7.31 -21.09 0.81
N ALA A 161 -6.56 -21.86 1.58
CA ALA A 161 -5.20 -21.57 1.95
C ALA A 161 -4.42 -22.87 2.10
N VAL A 162 -3.10 -22.74 2.19
CA VAL A 162 -2.21 -23.78 2.69
C VAL A 162 -1.46 -23.23 3.88
N LEU A 163 -1.08 -24.12 4.78
CA LEU A 163 -0.20 -23.78 5.88
C LEU A 163 1.23 -23.74 5.32
N ASP A 164 1.77 -22.53 5.14
CA ASP A 164 3.04 -22.33 4.42
C ASP A 164 4.22 -22.48 5.37
N GLN A 165 4.12 -21.88 6.57
CA GLN A 165 5.08 -22.03 7.65
C GLN A 165 4.37 -22.18 8.99
N VAL A 166 4.98 -22.97 9.87
CA VAL A 166 4.54 -23.14 11.26
C VAL A 166 5.77 -22.95 12.14
N GLY A 167 5.69 -22.01 13.07
CA GLY A 167 6.73 -21.78 14.05
C GLY A 167 6.80 -22.86 15.13
N ASP A 168 7.81 -22.76 15.98
CA ASP A 168 7.94 -23.65 17.14
C ASP A 168 6.75 -23.49 18.10
N VAL A 169 6.19 -24.61 18.54
CA VAL A 169 5.13 -24.60 19.56
C VAL A 169 5.76 -24.36 20.93
N GLN A 170 5.57 -23.18 21.49
CA GLN A 170 5.96 -22.89 22.87
C GLN A 170 4.93 -23.47 23.83
N GLN A 171 5.37 -24.20 24.85
CA GLN A 171 4.48 -24.81 25.85
C GLN A 171 4.74 -24.25 27.25
N PRO A 172 4.08 -23.14 27.64
CA PRO A 172 4.21 -22.60 28.99
C PRO A 172 3.71 -23.57 30.09
N SER A 173 2.79 -24.46 29.74
CA SER A 173 2.30 -25.53 30.63
C SER A 173 1.82 -26.72 29.81
N ALA A 174 1.60 -27.87 30.45
CA ALA A 174 1.08 -29.06 29.78
C ALA A 174 -0.28 -28.87 29.06
N GLY A 175 -1.06 -27.88 29.49
CA GLY A 175 -2.39 -27.58 28.92
C GLY A 175 -2.44 -26.37 28.00
N VAL A 176 -1.32 -25.68 27.75
CA VAL A 176 -1.29 -24.43 26.98
C VAL A 176 -0.16 -24.48 25.95
N GLY A 177 -0.49 -24.19 24.70
CA GLY A 177 0.47 -24.00 23.61
C GLY A 177 0.31 -22.62 22.98
N LEU A 178 1.43 -22.03 22.57
CA LEU A 178 1.50 -20.82 21.76
C LEU A 178 2.23 -21.17 20.48
N VAL A 179 1.68 -20.79 19.33
CA VAL A 179 2.27 -21.06 18.03
C VAL A 179 1.96 -19.93 17.07
N THR A 180 2.93 -19.55 16.27
CA THR A 180 2.76 -18.64 15.13
C THR A 180 2.66 -19.48 13.87
N ALA A 181 1.72 -19.16 12.99
CA ALA A 181 1.65 -19.83 11.69
C ALA A 181 1.34 -18.85 10.56
N GLU A 182 1.96 -19.10 9.41
CA GLU A 182 1.71 -18.39 8.17
C GLU A 182 0.79 -19.22 7.27
N LEU A 183 -0.32 -18.61 6.89
CA LEU A 183 -1.28 -19.16 5.94
C LEU A 183 -1.17 -18.42 4.62
N ARG A 184 -0.98 -19.16 3.53
CA ARG A 184 -0.92 -18.61 2.19
C ARG A 184 -2.21 -18.92 1.44
N VAL A 185 -2.94 -17.89 1.04
CA VAL A 185 -4.20 -18.02 0.31
C VAL A 185 -3.95 -18.64 -1.07
N VAL A 186 -4.70 -19.69 -1.37
CA VAL A 186 -4.70 -20.39 -2.66
C VAL A 186 -5.90 -19.90 -3.46
N GLY A 187 -5.64 -18.96 -4.36
CA GLY A 187 -6.66 -18.43 -5.26
C GLY A 187 -6.43 -16.95 -5.61
N PRO A 188 -7.22 -16.41 -6.53
CA PRO A 188 -7.17 -15.00 -6.87
C PRO A 188 -7.68 -14.15 -5.71
N ASN A 189 -7.00 -13.03 -5.45
CA ASN A 189 -7.43 -12.00 -4.50
C ASN A 189 -7.81 -10.73 -5.26
N PRO A 190 -8.97 -10.69 -5.94
CA PRO A 190 -9.38 -9.49 -6.66
C PRO A 190 -9.78 -8.40 -5.67
N TRP A 191 -9.46 -7.15 -5.99
CA TRP A 191 -10.02 -5.99 -5.31
C TRP A 191 -10.26 -4.96 -6.40
N THR A 192 -11.45 -4.36 -6.40
CA THR A 192 -11.82 -3.33 -7.36
C THR A 192 -11.65 -1.98 -6.69
N PRO A 193 -10.59 -1.21 -7.03
CA PRO A 193 -10.37 0.09 -6.41
C PRO A 193 -11.53 1.04 -6.68
N ALA A 194 -11.90 1.85 -5.69
CA ALA A 194 -12.80 2.97 -5.92
C ALA A 194 -12.18 3.98 -6.92
N ALA A 195 -13.03 4.85 -7.49
CA ALA A 195 -12.57 5.92 -8.38
C ALA A 195 -11.55 6.82 -7.65
N ASP A 196 -10.46 7.16 -8.35
CA ASP A 196 -9.43 8.05 -7.81
C ASP A 196 -9.84 9.50 -8.00
N ALA A 197 -10.03 10.22 -6.89
CA ALA A 197 -10.32 11.65 -6.90
C ALA A 197 -9.06 12.52 -7.01
N SER A 198 -7.88 11.91 -7.10
CA SER A 198 -6.62 12.64 -7.21
C SER A 198 -6.55 13.44 -8.51
N PRO A 199 -6.03 14.67 -8.49
CA PRO A 199 -5.87 15.46 -9.71
C PRO A 199 -4.90 14.76 -10.64
N VAL A 200 -5.17 14.83 -11.95
CA VAL A 200 -4.32 14.25 -12.99
C VAL A 200 -3.53 15.37 -13.67
N TYR A 201 -2.22 15.17 -13.79
CA TYR A 201 -1.33 16.10 -14.47
C TYR A 201 -0.40 15.31 -15.40
N GLY A 202 -0.32 15.70 -16.67
CA GLY A 202 0.49 14.97 -17.67
C GLY A 202 0.13 13.49 -17.81
N GLY A 203 -1.13 13.12 -17.57
CA GLY A 203 -1.62 11.73 -17.65
C GLY A 203 -1.34 10.85 -16.43
N LEU A 204 -0.70 11.39 -15.38
CA LEU A 204 -0.45 10.67 -14.13
C LEU A 204 -1.22 11.29 -12.96
N PRO A 205 -1.74 10.48 -12.01
CA PRO A 205 -2.36 11.00 -10.81
C PRO A 205 -1.31 11.62 -9.87
N VAL A 206 -1.72 12.63 -9.10
CA VAL A 206 -0.91 13.20 -8.03
C VAL A 206 -1.11 12.40 -6.75
N PHE A 207 -0.03 11.94 -6.15
CA PHE A 207 -0.06 11.25 -4.88
C PHE A 207 -0.43 12.23 -3.76
N LEU A 208 -1.58 12.00 -3.12
CA LEU A 208 -2.11 12.90 -2.10
C LEU A 208 -1.89 12.41 -0.67
N SER A 209 -1.50 11.15 -0.47
CA SER A 209 -1.30 10.64 0.88
C SER A 209 -0.01 11.20 1.45
N GLU A 210 -0.13 12.01 2.49
CA GLU A 210 1.01 12.63 3.13
C GLU A 210 1.71 11.65 4.08
N PRO A 211 3.04 11.73 4.23
CA PRO A 211 3.76 10.96 5.23
C PRO A 211 3.41 11.44 6.64
N ASN A 212 3.49 10.52 7.60
CA ASN A 212 3.43 10.85 9.02
C ASN A 212 4.78 11.42 9.49
N TRP A 213 4.78 12.62 10.08
CA TRP A 213 5.96 13.34 10.57
C TRP A 213 6.25 13.11 12.07
N VAL A 214 5.52 12.20 12.74
CA VAL A 214 5.78 11.84 14.15
C VAL A 214 7.21 11.33 14.34
N GLU A 215 7.73 10.60 13.35
CA GLU A 215 9.14 10.20 13.28
C GLU A 215 9.85 10.87 12.12
N ALA A 216 11.18 10.99 12.23
CA ALA A 216 12.00 11.58 11.18
C ALA A 216 11.96 10.71 9.92
N LEU A 217 11.52 11.30 8.79
CA LEU A 217 11.58 10.64 7.50
C LEU A 217 13.02 10.61 6.97
N THR A 218 13.51 9.41 6.70
CA THR A 218 14.77 9.21 5.98
C THR A 218 14.50 9.25 4.48
N ALA A 219 15.30 10.03 3.75
CA ALA A 219 15.28 10.05 2.30
C ALA A 219 16.64 9.57 1.77
N GLN A 220 16.62 8.53 0.95
CA GLN A 220 17.79 8.04 0.25
C GLN A 220 18.00 8.89 -1.01
N GLN A 221 19.24 9.32 -1.22
CA GLN A 221 19.63 10.02 -2.44
C GLN A 221 20.66 9.17 -3.15
N SER A 222 20.37 8.79 -4.39
CA SER A 222 21.26 7.96 -5.19
C SER A 222 21.48 8.58 -6.56
N ARG A 223 22.69 8.42 -7.09
CA ARG A 223 23.06 8.87 -8.43
C ARG A 223 23.73 7.69 -9.13
N GLU A 224 23.27 7.37 -10.33
CA GLU A 224 23.82 6.26 -11.08
C GLU A 224 25.03 6.74 -11.86
N VAL A 225 26.20 6.40 -11.33
CA VAL A 225 27.48 6.87 -11.80
C VAL A 225 28.25 5.70 -12.40
N ALA A 226 28.70 5.84 -13.64
CA ALA A 226 29.70 4.98 -14.24
C ALA A 226 31.10 5.56 -13.98
N LEU A 227 31.93 4.82 -13.24
CA LEU A 227 33.33 5.16 -12.98
C LEU A 227 34.23 4.27 -13.82
N LEU A 228 35.13 4.87 -14.58
CA LEU A 228 36.29 4.22 -15.17
C LEU A 228 37.52 4.65 -14.38
N ASP A 229 38.05 3.71 -13.60
CA ASP A 229 39.34 3.84 -12.94
C ASP A 229 40.29 2.78 -13.52
N THR A 230 41.50 3.21 -13.87
CA THR A 230 42.53 2.32 -14.42
C THR A 230 43.69 2.13 -13.45
N ASP A 231 43.56 2.61 -12.21
CA ASP A 231 44.54 2.62 -11.11
C ASP A 231 45.87 3.36 -11.41
N VAL A 232 46.13 3.68 -12.68
CA VAL A 232 47.38 4.27 -13.18
C VAL A 232 47.13 5.63 -13.84
N GLY A 233 45.94 5.83 -14.44
CA GLY A 233 45.55 7.04 -15.15
C GLY A 233 44.56 7.93 -14.38
N LEU A 234 44.12 9.01 -15.03
CA LEU A 234 43.03 9.84 -14.50
C LEU A 234 41.72 9.05 -14.49
N THR A 235 40.98 9.16 -13.39
CA THR A 235 39.63 8.59 -13.27
C THR A 235 38.65 9.36 -14.13
N TYR A 236 37.76 8.67 -14.84
CA TYR A 236 36.68 9.29 -15.60
C TYR A 236 35.33 8.85 -15.04
N GLN A 237 34.44 9.82 -14.86
CA GLN A 237 33.14 9.59 -14.23
C GLN A 237 32.02 10.17 -15.10
N VAL A 238 31.00 9.36 -15.40
CA VAL A 238 29.78 9.79 -16.09
C VAL A 238 28.58 9.57 -15.18
N ASP A 239 27.78 10.61 -15.00
CA ASP A 239 26.45 10.48 -14.43
C ASP A 239 25.45 10.20 -15.54
N ALA A 240 25.02 8.94 -15.64
CA ALA A 240 24.17 8.51 -16.72
C ALA A 240 22.73 9.04 -16.57
N THR A 241 22.24 9.23 -15.34
CA THR A 241 20.88 9.71 -15.10
C THR A 241 20.77 11.22 -15.23
N GLY A 242 21.87 11.95 -15.03
CA GLY A 242 21.88 13.42 -15.04
C GLY A 242 21.09 14.05 -13.89
N ARG A 243 20.68 13.25 -12.90
CA ARG A 243 19.85 13.65 -11.75
C ARG A 243 19.98 12.66 -10.59
N VAL A 244 19.61 13.14 -9.40
CA VAL A 244 19.48 12.31 -8.20
C VAL A 244 18.13 11.60 -8.21
N LEU A 245 18.15 10.29 -7.99
CA LEU A 245 16.96 9.48 -7.71
C LEU A 245 16.73 9.45 -6.20
N LEU A 246 15.49 9.76 -5.80
CA LEU A 246 15.08 9.86 -4.41
C LEU A 246 14.31 8.61 -4.01
N GLY A 247 14.77 7.98 -2.93
CA GLY A 247 14.04 6.99 -2.17
C GLY A 247 13.40 7.64 -0.94
N GLN A 248 12.15 7.29 -0.63
CA GLN A 248 11.50 7.71 0.61
C GLN A 248 10.54 6.62 1.10
N ALA A 249 10.51 6.36 2.41
CA ALA A 249 9.50 5.52 3.03
C ALA A 249 8.33 6.37 3.53
N HIS A 250 7.09 5.98 3.25
CA HIS A 250 5.93 6.49 4.00
C HIS A 250 5.35 5.40 4.87
N ARG A 251 4.79 5.83 6.01
CA ARG A 251 4.04 5.00 6.94
C ARG A 251 2.63 5.55 7.04
N TRP A 252 1.66 4.64 7.04
CA TRP A 252 0.25 4.97 7.16
C TRP A 252 -0.30 4.38 8.45
N PHE A 253 -0.97 5.25 9.21
CA PHE A 253 -1.90 4.85 10.24
C PHE A 253 -3.29 4.78 9.61
N LEU A 254 -3.91 3.60 9.65
CA LEU A 254 -5.15 3.27 8.95
C LEU A 254 -6.25 2.93 9.97
N PRO A 255 -6.88 3.93 10.60
CA PRO A 255 -7.97 3.69 11.55
C PRO A 255 -9.24 3.25 10.83
N GLY A 256 -9.72 2.06 11.19
CA GLY A 256 -10.97 1.49 10.71
C GLY A 256 -10.95 1.06 9.24
N LYS A 257 -12.06 0.48 8.82
CA LYS A 257 -12.21 -0.11 7.49
C LYS A 257 -12.09 0.88 6.34
N GLU A 258 -12.48 2.14 6.55
CA GLU A 258 -12.47 3.20 5.54
C GLU A 258 -11.05 3.51 5.06
N LYS A 259 -10.12 3.70 6.00
CA LYS A 259 -8.73 4.01 5.68
C LYS A 259 -7.98 2.79 5.16
N LEU A 260 -8.27 1.61 5.71
CA LEU A 260 -7.73 0.35 5.19
C LEU A 260 -8.14 0.10 3.73
N ALA A 261 -9.42 0.27 3.40
CA ALA A 261 -9.92 0.14 2.04
C ALA A 261 -9.30 1.18 1.09
N ALA A 262 -9.15 2.44 1.51
CA ALA A 262 -8.46 3.45 0.72
C ALA A 262 -6.98 3.11 0.45
N PHE A 263 -6.30 2.47 1.41
CA PHE A 263 -4.94 1.96 1.21
C PHE A 263 -4.91 0.78 0.23
N ARG A 264 -5.89 -0.13 0.32
CA ARG A 264 -6.06 -1.21 -0.66
C ARG A 264 -6.33 -0.68 -2.06
N ASP A 265 -7.21 0.31 -2.20
CA ASP A 265 -7.45 1.01 -3.47
C ASP A 265 -6.15 1.53 -4.08
N LEU A 266 -5.30 2.13 -3.25
CA LEU A 266 -4.01 2.66 -3.67
C LEU A 266 -3.07 1.56 -4.22
N ILE A 267 -2.82 0.51 -3.44
CA ILE A 267 -1.88 -0.54 -3.85
C ILE A 267 -2.40 -1.37 -5.04
N TYR A 268 -3.71 -1.64 -5.11
CA TYR A 268 -4.31 -2.39 -6.23
C TYR A 268 -4.41 -1.57 -7.51
N ARG A 269 -4.55 -0.25 -7.42
CA ARG A 269 -4.50 0.66 -8.58
C ARG A 269 -3.11 0.66 -9.21
N HIS A 270 -2.06 0.66 -8.40
CA HIS A 270 -0.67 0.73 -8.88
C HIS A 270 -0.02 -0.64 -9.11
N ARG A 271 -0.57 -1.72 -8.53
CA ARG A 271 -0.13 -3.11 -8.73
C ARG A 271 1.37 -3.31 -8.49
N GLY A 272 1.85 -2.91 -7.31
CA GLY A 272 3.28 -2.92 -6.99
C GLY A 272 4.03 -1.81 -7.72
N ARG A 273 5.19 -2.15 -8.32
CA ARG A 273 6.08 -1.15 -8.95
C ARG A 273 5.59 -0.68 -10.33
N ALA A 274 4.53 -1.25 -10.88
CA ALA A 274 4.05 -0.99 -12.24
C ALA A 274 3.41 0.40 -12.40
N GLY A 275 2.65 0.85 -11.41
CA GLY A 275 1.96 2.13 -11.40
C GLY A 275 2.92 3.32 -11.24
N ALA A 276 2.58 4.44 -11.87
CA ALA A 276 3.32 5.68 -11.78
C ALA A 276 2.41 6.80 -11.27
N PHE A 277 2.99 7.75 -10.55
CA PHE A 277 2.29 8.93 -10.05
C PHE A 277 3.27 10.08 -9.83
N TRP A 278 2.73 11.29 -9.71
CA TRP A 278 3.49 12.44 -9.22
C TRP A 278 3.58 12.38 -7.71
N LEU A 279 4.79 12.32 -7.18
CA LEU A 279 5.05 12.32 -5.74
C LEU A 279 5.58 13.70 -5.32
N PRO A 280 4.79 14.50 -4.59
CA PRO A 280 5.32 15.66 -3.89
C PRO A 280 6.39 15.24 -2.88
N THR A 281 7.38 16.09 -2.62
CA THR A 281 8.31 15.88 -1.49
C THR A 281 7.61 15.93 -0.13
N PHE A 282 6.40 16.52 -0.09
CA PHE A 282 5.64 16.88 1.10
C PHE A 282 6.40 17.82 2.06
N LYS A 283 7.47 18.46 1.59
CA LYS A 283 8.27 19.45 2.32
C LYS A 283 7.85 20.86 1.94
N ALA A 284 8.07 21.82 2.83
CA ALA A 284 7.88 23.24 2.56
C ALA A 284 9.08 23.78 1.77
N ASP A 285 9.24 23.30 0.53
CA ASP A 285 10.39 23.63 -0.33
C ASP A 285 10.33 25.09 -0.80
N PHE A 286 9.12 25.64 -0.95
CA PHE A 286 8.91 27.06 -1.25
C PHE A 286 7.87 27.66 -0.30
N ARG A 287 7.95 28.98 -0.11
CA ARG A 287 6.96 29.79 0.59
C ARG A 287 6.52 30.92 -0.31
N LEU A 288 5.21 31.09 -0.50
CA LEU A 288 4.68 32.19 -1.29
C LEU A 288 4.99 33.55 -0.63
N ALA A 289 5.52 34.49 -1.42
CA ALA A 289 5.93 35.81 -0.95
C ALA A 289 4.95 36.93 -1.35
N GLU A 290 4.25 36.78 -2.48
CA GLU A 290 3.28 37.76 -2.98
C GLU A 290 1.96 37.07 -3.35
N ALA A 291 0.87 37.85 -3.37
CA ALA A 291 -0.43 37.35 -3.79
C ALA A 291 -0.44 37.03 -5.29
N VAL A 292 -1.16 35.98 -5.65
CA VAL A 292 -1.27 35.41 -7.00
C VAL A 292 -2.73 35.45 -7.41
N SER A 293 -3.03 35.96 -8.59
CA SER A 293 -4.38 35.93 -9.16
C SER A 293 -4.69 34.58 -9.83
N SER A 294 -5.97 34.27 -10.03
CA SER A 294 -6.37 32.98 -10.64
C SER A 294 -5.80 32.75 -12.04
N GLY A 295 -5.61 33.83 -12.82
CA GLY A 295 -5.04 33.79 -14.17
C GLY A 295 -3.52 33.83 -14.22
N ALA A 296 -2.84 33.98 -13.09
CA ALA A 296 -1.39 34.15 -13.08
C ALA A 296 -0.65 32.86 -13.46
N THR A 297 0.26 32.98 -14.42
CA THR A 297 1.22 31.95 -14.85
C THR A 297 2.59 32.13 -14.18
N GLN A 298 2.66 32.97 -13.15
CA GLN A 298 3.88 33.27 -12.42
C GLN A 298 3.56 33.37 -10.93
N ILE A 299 4.48 32.87 -10.10
CA ILE A 299 4.40 33.02 -8.65
C ILE A 299 5.70 33.61 -8.12
N VAL A 300 5.61 34.41 -7.06
CA VAL A 300 6.78 34.96 -6.35
C VAL A 300 6.90 34.25 -5.02
N VAL A 301 8.05 33.64 -4.79
CA VAL A 301 8.35 32.85 -3.59
C VAL A 301 9.56 33.42 -2.88
N ALA A 302 9.75 33.03 -1.62
CA ALA A 302 10.99 33.32 -0.91
C ALA A 302 12.19 32.70 -1.66
N ASN A 303 13.29 33.42 -1.73
CA ASN A 303 14.50 32.96 -2.40
C ASN A 303 15.08 31.74 -1.66
N VAL A 304 15.17 30.61 -2.38
CA VAL A 304 15.75 29.35 -1.87
C VAL A 304 17.00 28.94 -2.65
N GLY A 305 17.53 29.84 -3.51
CA GLY A 305 18.65 29.56 -4.40
C GLY A 305 18.29 28.70 -5.60
N TYR A 306 17.01 28.65 -5.98
CA TYR A 306 16.59 27.82 -7.11
C TYR A 306 17.15 28.35 -8.43
N GLY A 307 17.15 29.66 -8.64
CA GLY A 307 17.81 30.27 -9.80
C GLY A 307 19.34 30.12 -9.76
N TYR A 308 19.94 30.21 -8.57
CA TYR A 308 21.38 30.06 -8.37
C TYR A 308 21.91 28.66 -8.75
N THR A 309 21.13 27.62 -8.49
CA THR A 309 21.47 26.22 -8.80
C THR A 309 21.22 25.83 -10.26
N GLY A 310 20.88 26.80 -11.12
CA GLY A 310 20.62 26.57 -12.55
C GLY A 310 19.14 26.46 -12.90
N GLY A 311 18.22 26.70 -11.96
CA GLY A 311 16.78 26.69 -12.19
C GLY A 311 16.20 25.28 -12.42
N PRO A 312 15.13 25.15 -13.23
CA PRO A 312 14.45 23.88 -13.43
C PRO A 312 15.36 22.86 -14.10
N THR A 313 15.83 21.92 -13.30
CA THR A 313 16.68 20.79 -13.67
C THR A 313 15.91 19.49 -13.43
N SER A 314 16.27 18.42 -14.15
CA SER A 314 15.50 17.16 -14.11
C SER A 314 15.30 16.65 -12.67
N GLY A 315 14.04 16.37 -12.32
CA GLY A 315 13.63 15.98 -10.96
C GLY A 315 13.29 17.14 -10.02
N ARG A 316 13.54 18.40 -10.42
CA ARG A 316 13.14 19.62 -9.69
C ARG A 316 12.27 20.56 -10.51
N GLU A 317 11.82 20.17 -11.70
CA GLU A 317 11.04 21.03 -12.60
C GLU A 317 9.57 21.18 -12.21
N TYR A 318 9.02 20.30 -11.37
CA TYR A 318 7.59 20.32 -11.03
C TYR A 318 7.39 20.72 -9.58
N ILE A 319 6.30 21.43 -9.32
CA ILE A 319 5.87 21.82 -7.98
C ILE A 319 4.42 21.39 -7.72
N ALA A 320 4.16 21.00 -6.49
CA ALA A 320 2.84 20.72 -5.95
C ALA A 320 2.48 21.81 -4.92
N ILE A 321 1.41 22.55 -5.19
CA ILE A 321 0.89 23.61 -4.33
C ILE A 321 -0.33 23.05 -3.60
N LYS A 322 -0.17 22.76 -2.30
CA LYS A 322 -1.24 22.35 -1.39
C LYS A 322 -1.96 23.59 -0.87
N HIS A 323 -3.27 23.61 -0.97
CA HIS A 323 -4.15 24.64 -0.43
C HIS A 323 -5.38 23.99 0.22
N SER A 324 -6.28 24.80 0.80
CA SER A 324 -7.48 24.30 1.49
C SER A 324 -8.45 23.49 0.60
N GLY A 325 -8.45 23.76 -0.71
CA GLY A 325 -9.32 23.10 -1.68
C GLY A 325 -8.70 21.89 -2.40
N GLY A 326 -7.43 21.56 -2.15
CA GLY A 326 -6.76 20.47 -2.84
C GLY A 326 -5.27 20.70 -3.09
N THR A 327 -4.74 20.02 -4.10
CA THR A 327 -3.34 20.13 -4.55
C THR A 327 -3.32 20.44 -6.04
N ILE A 328 -2.55 21.45 -6.44
CA ILE A 328 -2.33 21.81 -7.85
C ILE A 328 -0.91 21.44 -8.24
N LEU A 329 -0.72 20.78 -9.38
CA LEU A 329 0.60 20.51 -9.95
C LEU A 329 0.91 21.46 -11.10
N ARG A 330 2.12 22.04 -11.14
CA ARG A 330 2.59 22.87 -12.25
C ARG A 330 4.05 22.57 -12.57
N LYS A 331 4.44 22.74 -13.84
CA LYS A 331 5.83 22.73 -14.26
C LYS A 331 6.39 24.15 -14.19
N VAL A 332 7.55 24.29 -13.57
CA VAL A 332 8.35 25.51 -13.59
C VAL A 332 9.17 25.53 -14.87
N LEU A 333 8.90 26.53 -15.72
CA LEU A 333 9.57 26.73 -17.00
C LEU A 333 10.88 27.49 -16.86
N SER A 334 10.93 28.45 -15.94
CA SER A 334 12.13 29.22 -15.63
C SER A 334 12.01 29.92 -14.29
N VAL A 335 13.16 30.29 -13.73
CA VAL A 335 13.27 31.05 -12.49
C VAL A 335 14.02 32.34 -12.80
N VAL A 336 13.50 33.46 -12.33
CA VAL A 336 14.17 34.77 -12.44
C VAL A 336 14.22 35.44 -11.07
N PRO A 337 15.19 36.35 -10.83
CA PRO A 337 15.21 37.14 -9.61
C PRO A 337 13.88 37.87 -9.37
N GLY A 338 13.46 37.90 -8.11
CA GLY A 338 12.31 38.70 -7.68
C GLY A 338 12.60 40.20 -7.70
N SER A 339 11.64 40.98 -7.22
CA SER A 339 11.78 42.43 -7.00
C SER A 339 12.82 42.78 -5.92
N THR A 340 13.17 41.81 -5.06
CA THR A 340 14.16 41.94 -3.99
C THR A 340 15.10 40.73 -4.01
N THR A 341 16.25 40.82 -3.33
CA THR A 341 17.18 39.70 -3.19
C THR A 341 16.61 38.55 -2.35
N ALA A 342 15.57 38.80 -1.56
CA ALA A 342 14.90 37.82 -0.73
C ALA A 342 13.81 37.01 -1.47
N THR A 343 13.55 37.30 -2.76
CA THR A 343 12.51 36.64 -3.54
C THR A 343 13.01 36.11 -4.89
N GLU A 344 12.39 35.03 -5.33
CA GLU A 344 12.54 34.45 -6.67
C GLU A 344 11.16 34.37 -7.34
N ARG A 345 11.10 34.56 -8.66
CA ARG A 345 9.87 34.44 -9.46
C ARG A 345 9.95 33.21 -10.34
N LEU A 346 8.95 32.34 -10.22
CA LEU A 346 8.83 31.08 -10.95
C LEU A 346 7.80 31.27 -12.06
N ASN A 347 8.22 31.07 -13.31
CA ASN A 347 7.33 31.04 -14.46
C ASN A 347 6.77 29.62 -14.62
N LEU A 348 5.46 29.49 -14.70
CA LEU A 348 4.75 28.22 -14.73
C LEU A 348 4.22 27.90 -16.14
N ASP A 349 3.99 26.62 -16.41
CA ASP A 349 3.41 26.13 -17.67
C ASP A 349 1.93 26.44 -17.86
N GLY A 350 1.24 26.83 -16.78
CA GLY A 350 -0.17 27.19 -16.82
C GLY A 350 -0.58 28.01 -15.61
N SER A 351 -1.76 28.65 -15.69
CA SER A 351 -2.29 29.45 -14.58
C SER A 351 -2.63 28.58 -13.37
N LEU A 352 -2.66 29.13 -12.15
CA LEU A 352 -3.07 28.36 -10.97
C LEU A 352 -4.56 28.00 -10.99
N GLY A 353 -5.39 28.78 -11.68
CA GLY A 353 -6.84 28.59 -11.72
C GLY A 353 -7.56 29.06 -10.45
N LEU A 354 -6.82 29.55 -9.45
CA LEU A 354 -7.36 30.14 -8.22
C LEU A 354 -6.41 31.21 -7.68
N ALA A 355 -6.95 32.19 -6.98
CA ALA A 355 -6.16 33.22 -6.32
C ALA A 355 -5.60 32.70 -4.99
N LEU A 356 -4.33 32.98 -4.71
CA LEU A 356 -3.65 32.63 -3.45
C LEU A 356 -2.94 33.86 -2.90
N ALA A 357 -3.21 34.19 -1.64
CA ALA A 357 -2.38 35.11 -0.87
C ALA A 357 -1.35 34.34 -0.03
N PRO A 358 -0.21 34.97 0.34
CA PRO A 358 0.74 34.36 1.25
C PRO A 358 0.07 33.83 2.53
N GLY A 359 0.30 32.55 2.85
CA GLY A 359 -0.31 31.87 4.00
C GLY A 359 -1.63 31.18 3.71
N GLN A 360 -2.20 31.34 2.49
CA GLN A 360 -3.28 30.48 1.99
C GLN A 360 -2.75 29.22 1.31
N ASP A 361 -1.49 29.24 0.86
CA ASP A 361 -0.72 28.06 0.55
C ASP A 361 -0.38 27.31 1.84
N LEU A 362 -0.91 26.09 1.99
CA LEU A 362 -0.55 25.23 3.13
C LEU A 362 0.88 24.73 2.99
N ARG A 363 1.30 24.42 1.75
CA ARG A 363 2.66 23.95 1.43
C ARG A 363 2.92 24.03 -0.07
N ILE A 364 4.11 24.46 -0.46
CA ILE A 364 4.61 24.33 -1.82
C ILE A 364 5.81 23.38 -1.79
N SER A 365 5.67 22.24 -2.45
CA SER A 365 6.66 21.16 -2.51
C SER A 365 7.16 21.01 -3.94
N PHE A 366 8.41 20.59 -4.13
CA PHE A 366 8.78 19.96 -5.40
C PHE A 366 7.95 18.69 -5.61
N ALA A 367 7.77 18.29 -6.86
CA ALA A 367 7.16 17.03 -7.24
C ALA A 367 8.00 16.36 -8.33
N ASP A 368 8.01 15.03 -8.33
CA ASP A 368 8.71 14.24 -9.34
C ASP A 368 7.89 12.98 -9.65
N THR A 369 8.14 12.35 -10.79
CA THR A 369 7.51 11.07 -11.10
C THR A 369 8.12 9.96 -10.27
N ALA A 370 7.27 9.20 -9.59
CA ALA A 370 7.66 8.11 -8.73
C ALA A 370 6.76 6.89 -8.91
N ARG A 371 7.22 5.79 -8.32
CA ARG A 371 6.50 4.53 -8.18
C ARG A 371 6.80 3.95 -6.81
N PHE A 372 6.04 2.93 -6.42
CA PHE A 372 6.48 2.05 -5.35
C PHE A 372 7.80 1.37 -5.74
N ASP A 373 8.65 1.12 -4.75
CA ASP A 373 9.92 0.39 -4.90
C ASP A 373 9.86 -1.05 -4.38
N THR A 374 8.67 -1.47 -3.93
CA THR A 374 8.36 -2.84 -3.51
C THR A 374 7.16 -3.38 -4.30
N ASP A 375 7.13 -4.69 -4.50
CA ASP A 375 5.94 -5.42 -4.96
C ASP A 375 5.15 -6.05 -3.81
N GLU A 376 5.75 -6.15 -2.63
CA GLU A 376 5.11 -6.71 -1.44
C GLU A 376 4.73 -5.58 -0.49
N PHE A 377 3.46 -5.57 -0.08
CA PHE A 377 2.93 -4.65 0.90
C PHE A 377 2.50 -5.46 2.13
N GLU A 378 3.00 -5.05 3.29
CA GLU A 378 2.61 -5.60 4.58
C GLU A 378 1.62 -4.66 5.28
N ILE A 379 0.55 -5.23 5.79
CA ILE A 379 -0.49 -4.56 6.57
C ILE A 379 -0.53 -5.24 7.94
N MET A 380 -0.23 -4.49 8.99
CA MET A 380 -0.31 -4.97 10.37
C MET A 380 -1.70 -4.70 10.92
N HIS A 381 -2.42 -5.75 11.29
CA HIS A 381 -3.74 -5.70 11.88
C HIS A 381 -3.66 -5.84 13.40
N TYR A 382 -4.07 -4.82 14.16
CA TYR A 382 -4.08 -4.86 15.63
C TYR A 382 -5.40 -5.37 16.22
N GLY A 383 -6.33 -5.79 15.36
CA GLY A 383 -7.63 -6.31 15.76
C GLY A 383 -8.53 -6.56 14.56
N GLY A 384 -9.84 -6.60 14.80
CA GLY A 384 -10.84 -6.65 13.74
C GLY A 384 -10.81 -5.42 12.83
N ILE A 385 -11.61 -5.43 11.76
CA ILE A 385 -11.55 -4.44 10.69
C ILE A 385 -11.75 -2.98 11.14
N GLU A 386 -12.51 -2.77 12.22
CA GLU A 386 -12.74 -1.43 12.82
C GLU A 386 -11.61 -0.95 13.73
N ALA A 387 -10.63 -1.82 14.03
CA ALA A 387 -9.42 -1.43 14.75
C ALA A 387 -8.50 -0.56 13.87
N HIS A 388 -7.34 -0.18 14.41
CA HIS A 388 -6.31 0.45 13.61
C HIS A 388 -5.44 -0.60 12.92
N HIS A 389 -4.90 -0.21 11.78
CA HIS A 389 -3.95 -1.00 11.01
C HIS A 389 -2.77 -0.09 10.63
N ASP A 390 -1.60 -0.68 10.46
CA ASP A 390 -0.41 0.05 10.00
C ASP A 390 0.09 -0.54 8.69
N ALA A 391 0.60 0.32 7.82
CA ALA A 391 1.27 -0.12 6.60
C ALA A 391 2.45 0.80 6.30
N SER A 392 3.40 0.30 5.53
CA SER A 392 4.50 1.11 5.02
C SER A 392 4.88 0.71 3.60
N ALA A 393 5.46 1.66 2.86
CA ALA A 393 5.97 1.40 1.53
C ALA A 393 7.09 2.38 1.19
N LEU A 394 8.00 1.88 0.37
CA LEU A 394 9.08 2.65 -0.21
C LEU A 394 8.68 3.18 -1.59
N PHE A 395 9.07 4.41 -1.86
CA PHE A 395 8.95 5.04 -3.16
C PHE A 395 10.33 5.24 -3.76
N ARG A 396 10.39 5.20 -5.09
CA ARG A 396 11.57 5.59 -5.85
C ARG A 396 11.16 6.51 -6.99
N THR A 397 11.85 7.64 -7.11
CA THR A 397 11.68 8.51 -8.28
C THR A 397 12.40 7.92 -9.48
N PHE A 398 11.84 8.15 -10.67
CA PHE A 398 12.41 7.70 -11.94
C PHE A 398 12.28 8.82 -12.98
N LYS A 399 13.05 8.74 -14.07
CA LYS A 399 13.00 9.73 -15.15
C LYS A 399 11.86 9.36 -16.11
N ASN A 400 10.82 10.18 -16.19
CA ASN A 400 9.66 9.92 -17.05
C ASN A 400 9.83 10.44 -18.49
N THR A 401 11.06 10.48 -19.00
CA THR A 401 11.35 10.78 -20.41
C THR A 401 12.06 9.59 -21.05
N ARG A 402 11.57 9.17 -22.21
CA ARG A 402 12.18 8.10 -23.01
C ARG A 402 13.07 8.73 -24.07
N THR A 403 14.30 9.08 -23.70
CA THR A 403 15.36 9.40 -24.65
C THR A 403 16.04 8.12 -25.11
N SER A 404 16.50 8.08 -26.36
CA SER A 404 17.29 6.93 -26.84
C SER A 404 18.60 6.90 -26.05
N PRO A 405 19.03 5.73 -25.55
CA PRO A 405 20.25 5.65 -24.75
C PRO A 405 21.44 6.10 -25.59
N THR A 406 22.14 7.11 -25.08
CA THR A 406 23.40 7.57 -25.66
C THR A 406 24.52 6.64 -25.16
N PRO A 407 25.38 6.08 -26.04
CA PRO A 407 26.55 5.33 -25.58
C PRO A 407 27.38 6.16 -24.59
N ILE A 408 27.82 5.52 -23.51
CA ILE A 408 28.79 6.15 -22.61
C ILE A 408 30.14 6.07 -23.30
N ASP A 409 30.53 7.16 -23.97
CA ASP A 409 31.84 7.29 -24.58
C ASP A 409 32.86 7.73 -23.53
N PHE A 410 33.72 6.80 -23.12
CA PHE A 410 34.91 7.12 -22.35
C PHE A 410 35.94 7.77 -23.29
N PRO A 411 36.46 8.97 -22.98
CA PRO A 411 37.45 9.61 -23.83
C PRO A 411 38.71 8.74 -23.90
N THR A 412 39.25 8.54 -25.10
CA THR A 412 40.56 7.91 -25.27
C THR A 412 41.60 8.77 -24.56
N PRO A 413 42.42 8.21 -23.64
CA PRO A 413 43.45 8.98 -22.96
C PRO A 413 44.38 9.63 -24.00
N ARG A 414 44.43 10.97 -24.03
CA ARG A 414 45.41 11.67 -24.86
C ARG A 414 46.74 11.59 -24.14
N THR A 415 47.76 11.03 -24.79
CA THR A 415 49.15 11.19 -24.34
C THR A 415 49.47 12.67 -24.29
N ALA A 416 49.95 13.13 -23.13
CA ALA A 416 50.36 14.52 -22.90
C ALA A 416 51.48 14.95 -23.85
#